data_AF-A0A435GXX0-F1
#
_entry.id   AF-A0A435GXX0-F1
#
_cell.length_a   1.000
_cell.length_b   1.000
_cell.length_c   1.000
_cell.angle_alpha   90.00
_cell.angle_beta   90.00
_cell.angle_gamma   90.00
#
_symmetry.space_group_name_H-M   'P 1'
#
loop_
_entity.id
_entity.type
_entity.pdbx_description
1 polymer ?
#
loop_
_entity_poly.entity_id
_entity_poly.type
_entity_poly.pdbx_seq_one_letter_code
_entity_poly.pdbx_strand_id
1 'polypeptide(L)'
;MSTAALKVLLAIVVRAENKSTAQAAQTQGSACMSYDELIDLTDLSRAMISSAVKLLTSAGIVIVKREGRGGKNRYFLTGYGETDRYGKIPNKTLYRQAPSDRLSALHELSCRRESDMNALKLYLLFCAFRDGKTNAAMIGYERIWIYTGIPEAKIRRAISVLIEHGFIQVDRDRSSAEKKNHPNRYEILGL
;
A
#
# COMPACT_ATOMS: atom_id res chain seq x y z
N MET A 1 4.76 -10.70 -6.98
CA MET A 1 4.28 -10.39 -5.61
C MET A 1 2.80 -10.74 -5.51
N SER A 2 2.35 -11.42 -4.45
CA SER A 2 0.96 -11.89 -4.27
C SER A 2 0.08 -10.86 -3.54
N THR A 3 -1.26 -10.96 -3.67
CA THR A 3 -2.21 -10.08 -2.97
C THR A 3 -2.03 -10.13 -1.44
N ALA A 4 -1.81 -11.32 -0.89
CA ALA A 4 -1.58 -11.49 0.56
C ALA A 4 -0.35 -10.71 1.04
N ALA A 5 0.75 -10.75 0.29
CA ALA A 5 1.95 -10.00 0.60
C ALA A 5 1.72 -8.48 0.55
N LEU A 6 0.96 -8.00 -0.43
CA LEU A 6 0.60 -6.58 -0.53
C LEU A 6 -0.27 -6.12 0.63
N LYS A 7 -1.26 -6.93 1.06
CA LYS A 7 -2.09 -6.63 2.24
C LYS A 7 -1.26 -6.58 3.51
N VAL A 8 -0.37 -7.56 3.73
CA VAL A 8 0.52 -7.58 4.90
C VAL A 8 1.47 -6.39 4.89
N LEU A 9 2.02 -6.02 3.74
CA LEU A 9 2.86 -4.83 3.60
C LEU A 9 2.09 -3.57 3.98
N LEU A 10 0.86 -3.39 3.48
CA LEU A 10 0.01 -2.25 3.84
C LEU A 10 -0.29 -2.21 5.35
N ALA A 11 -0.60 -3.36 5.96
CA ALA A 11 -0.82 -3.43 7.41
C ALA A 11 0.43 -3.00 8.20
N ILE A 12 1.62 -3.44 7.79
CA ILE A 12 2.89 -3.02 8.40
C ILE A 12 3.10 -1.51 8.23
N VAL A 13 2.92 -0.97 7.03
CA VAL A 13 3.15 0.46 6.75
C VAL A 13 2.19 1.35 7.55
N VAL A 14 0.91 0.99 7.63
CA VAL A 14 -0.10 1.75 8.40
C VAL A 14 0.22 1.76 9.89
N ARG A 15 0.81 0.68 10.40
CA ARG A 15 1.20 0.53 11.82
C ARG A 15 2.64 0.93 12.10
N ALA A 16 3.38 1.41 11.09
CA ALA A 16 4.78 1.76 11.25
C ALA A 16 4.95 2.99 12.15
N GLU A 17 5.92 2.91 13.06
CA GLU A 17 6.28 4.00 13.96
C GLU A 17 7.04 5.09 13.19
N ASN A 18 6.50 6.31 13.18
CA ASN A 18 7.09 7.48 12.51
C ASN A 18 7.39 8.63 13.49
N LYS A 19 7.73 8.31 14.76
CA LYS A 19 7.93 9.33 15.81
C LYS A 19 9.36 9.87 15.83
N SER A 20 9.50 11.18 16.02
CA SER A 20 10.78 11.91 16.09
C SER A 20 11.40 11.93 17.50
N THR A 21 11.37 10.82 18.24
CA THR A 21 12.05 10.70 19.54
C THR A 21 13.33 9.87 19.43
N ALA A 22 14.35 10.17 20.24
CA ALA A 22 15.67 9.51 20.17
C ALA A 22 15.62 7.97 20.31
N GLN A 23 14.64 7.44 21.08
CA GLN A 23 14.37 6.00 21.15
C GLN A 23 13.59 5.47 19.93
N ALA A 24 12.67 6.26 19.38
CA ALA A 24 11.94 5.92 18.16
C ALA A 24 12.86 5.91 16.93
N ALA A 25 14.00 6.59 16.95
CA ALA A 25 14.99 6.53 15.88
C ALA A 25 15.44 5.09 15.57
N GLN A 26 15.52 4.21 16.58
CA GLN A 26 15.91 2.81 16.40
C GLN A 26 14.76 1.90 15.93
N THR A 27 13.51 2.32 16.12
CA THR A 27 12.30 1.59 15.71
C THR A 27 11.56 2.29 14.56
N GLN A 28 12.15 3.33 13.99
CA GLN A 28 11.52 4.14 12.96
C GLN A 28 11.26 3.31 11.71
N GLY A 29 10.08 3.45 11.12
CA GLY A 29 9.68 2.66 9.95
C GLY A 29 9.44 1.18 10.28
N SER A 30 9.23 0.84 11.55
CA SER A 30 8.90 -0.51 11.97
C SER A 30 7.54 -0.61 12.66
N ALA A 31 6.90 -1.77 12.56
CA ALA A 31 5.67 -2.09 13.27
C ALA A 31 5.90 -3.30 14.18
N CYS A 32 5.53 -3.20 15.46
CA CYS A 32 5.51 -4.34 16.39
C CYS A 32 4.13 -4.98 16.39
N MET A 33 4.00 -6.18 15.81
CA MET A 33 2.72 -6.88 15.72
C MET A 33 2.87 -8.40 15.89
N SER A 34 1.86 -9.02 16.49
CA SER A 34 1.68 -10.47 16.48
C SER A 34 1.10 -10.94 15.14
N TYR A 35 1.08 -12.25 14.92
CA TYR A 35 0.36 -12.82 13.78
C TYR A 35 -1.15 -12.62 13.91
N ASP A 36 -1.69 -12.63 15.13
CA ASP A 36 -3.13 -12.45 15.35
C ASP A 36 -3.56 -11.01 15.03
N GLU A 37 -2.76 -10.02 15.43
CA GLU A 37 -2.98 -8.62 15.03
C GLU A 37 -2.94 -8.44 13.50
N LEU A 38 -2.09 -9.18 12.78
CA LEU A 38 -2.07 -9.18 11.32
C LEU A 38 -3.28 -9.88 10.70
N ILE A 39 -3.79 -10.96 11.32
CA ILE A 39 -5.03 -11.64 10.89
C ILE A 39 -6.19 -10.66 10.97
N ASP A 40 -6.35 -10.01 12.12
CA ASP A 40 -7.44 -9.07 12.39
C ASP A 40 -7.41 -7.88 11.43
N LEU A 41 -6.22 -7.36 11.11
CA LEU A 41 -6.06 -6.23 10.19
C LEU A 41 -6.33 -6.57 8.71
N THR A 42 -6.14 -7.82 8.28
CA THR A 42 -6.06 -8.16 6.84
C THR A 42 -7.04 -9.23 6.35
N ASP A 43 -7.74 -9.92 7.24
CA ASP A 43 -8.61 -11.09 6.96
C ASP A 43 -7.87 -12.29 6.34
N LEU A 44 -6.58 -12.41 6.61
CA LEU A 44 -5.77 -13.47 6.07
C LEU A 44 -5.66 -14.62 7.05
N SER A 45 -5.65 -15.85 6.55
CA SER A 45 -5.32 -16.99 7.40
C SER A 45 -3.87 -16.91 7.87
N ARG A 46 -3.58 -17.54 9.01
CA ARG A 46 -2.22 -17.62 9.57
C ARG A 46 -1.20 -18.18 8.57
N ALA A 47 -1.60 -19.16 7.75
CA ALA A 47 -0.75 -19.73 6.70
C ALA A 47 -0.43 -18.71 5.60
N MET A 48 -1.41 -17.90 5.19
CA MET A 48 -1.21 -16.85 4.19
C MET A 48 -0.30 -15.74 4.73
N ILE A 49 -0.44 -15.36 5.99
CA ILE A 49 0.46 -14.38 6.63
C ILE A 49 1.89 -14.92 6.67
N SER A 50 2.09 -16.17 7.10
CA SER A 50 3.42 -16.77 7.12
C SER A 50 4.06 -16.77 5.73
N SER A 51 3.30 -17.17 4.70
CA SER A 51 3.78 -17.14 3.32
C SER A 51 4.05 -15.72 2.81
N ALA A 52 3.20 -14.76 3.16
CA ALA A 52 3.35 -13.35 2.79
C ALA A 52 4.60 -12.72 3.43
N VAL A 53 4.81 -12.93 4.73
CA VAL A 53 6.00 -12.45 5.45
C VAL A 53 7.26 -13.06 4.84
N LYS A 54 7.30 -14.38 4.58
CA LYS A 54 8.43 -15.02 3.91
C LYS A 54 8.73 -14.39 2.55
N LEU A 55 7.70 -14.11 1.76
CA LEU A 55 7.85 -13.45 0.46
C LEU A 55 8.46 -12.05 0.62
N LEU A 56 7.93 -11.24 1.55
CA LEU A 56 8.41 -9.88 1.80
C LEU A 56 9.86 -9.85 2.30
N THR A 57 10.24 -10.80 3.16
CA THR A 57 11.63 -10.94 3.62
C THR A 57 12.55 -11.41 2.51
N SER A 58 12.13 -12.40 1.70
CA SER A 58 12.93 -12.87 0.56
C SER A 58 13.14 -11.81 -0.52
N ALA A 59 12.18 -10.90 -0.68
CA ALA A 59 12.27 -9.76 -1.58
C ALA A 59 13.09 -8.60 -1.00
N GLY A 60 13.56 -8.71 0.25
CA GLY A 60 14.32 -7.66 0.92
C GLY A 60 13.52 -6.40 1.21
N ILE A 61 12.18 -6.49 1.32
CA ILE A 61 11.29 -5.35 1.59
C ILE A 61 11.07 -5.17 3.09
N VAL A 62 11.03 -6.29 3.83
CA VAL A 62 10.78 -6.31 5.27
C VAL A 62 11.80 -7.18 5.98
N ILE A 63 12.43 -6.63 7.01
CA ILE A 63 13.28 -7.37 7.94
C ILE A 63 12.46 -7.67 9.19
N VAL A 64 12.43 -8.94 9.61
CA VAL A 64 11.65 -9.38 10.78
C VAL A 64 12.59 -9.69 11.93
N LYS A 65 12.35 -9.09 13.09
CA LYS A 65 13.04 -9.42 14.35
C LYS A 65 12.00 -9.85 15.38
N ARG A 66 12.29 -10.91 16.14
CA ARG A 66 11.46 -11.27 17.29
C ARG A 66 11.60 -10.21 18.37
N GLU A 67 10.49 -9.83 19.00
CA GLU A 67 10.48 -8.82 20.06
C GLU A 67 9.79 -9.35 21.32
N GLY A 68 10.53 -9.39 22.41
CA GLY A 68 10.06 -9.86 23.72
C GLY A 68 9.73 -11.35 23.76
N ARG A 69 9.03 -11.77 24.83
CA ARG A 69 8.63 -13.17 25.08
C ARG A 69 7.20 -13.49 24.62
N GLY A 70 6.43 -12.48 24.18
CA GLY A 70 4.99 -12.59 23.89
C GLY A 70 4.62 -12.96 22.45
N GLY A 71 5.54 -13.52 21.67
CA GLY A 71 5.26 -13.93 20.27
C GLY A 71 5.05 -12.76 19.29
N LYS A 72 5.39 -11.53 19.69
CA LYS A 72 5.37 -10.37 18.80
C LYS A 72 6.62 -10.33 17.94
N ASN A 73 6.44 -9.87 16.70
CA ASN A 73 7.53 -9.61 15.79
C ASN A 73 7.55 -8.12 15.46
N ARG A 74 8.75 -7.56 15.35
CA ARG A 74 8.97 -6.25 14.78
C ARG A 74 9.32 -6.40 13.30
N TYR A 75 8.53 -5.76 12.47
CA TYR A 75 8.69 -5.73 11.02
C TYR A 75 9.28 -4.38 10.63
N PHE A 76 10.53 -4.35 10.17
CA PHE A 76 11.23 -3.15 9.71
C PHE A 76 11.08 -3.01 8.20
N LEU A 77 10.64 -1.85 7.73
CA LEU A 77 10.68 -1.49 6.31
C LEU A 77 12.14 -1.18 5.93
N THR A 78 12.65 -1.85 4.90
CA THR A 78 13.98 -1.56 4.37
C THR A 78 14.00 -0.22 3.63
N GLY A 79 15.09 0.55 3.74
CA GLY A 79 15.20 1.84 3.04
C GLY A 79 14.37 2.97 3.67
N TYR A 80 13.82 2.75 4.87
CA TYR A 80 12.99 3.76 5.53
C TYR A 80 13.84 4.96 5.97
N GLY A 81 13.54 6.15 5.45
CA GLY A 81 14.23 7.39 5.80
C GLY A 81 15.61 7.57 5.15
N GLU A 82 16.03 6.67 4.27
CA GLU A 82 17.30 6.79 3.52
C GLU A 82 17.22 7.82 2.38
N THR A 83 16.00 8.19 1.96
CA THR A 83 15.78 9.21 0.93
C THR A 83 14.71 10.19 1.38
N ASP A 84 14.80 11.43 0.89
CA ASP A 84 13.76 12.46 1.10
C ASP A 84 12.42 12.15 0.39
N ARG A 85 12.36 11.05 -0.37
CA ARG A 85 11.19 10.63 -1.13
C ARG A 85 10.46 9.51 -0.40
N TYR A 86 9.38 9.87 0.29
CA TYR A 86 8.47 8.89 0.90
C TYR A 86 7.02 9.15 0.49
N GLY A 87 6.29 8.06 0.24
CA GLY A 87 4.85 8.09 -0.03
C GLY A 87 4.07 7.94 1.28
N LYS A 88 3.33 8.96 1.68
CA LYS A 88 2.36 8.84 2.80
C LYS A 88 1.18 7.98 2.34
N ILE A 89 0.86 6.95 3.11
CA ILE A 89 -0.33 6.13 2.89
C ILE A 89 -1.49 6.74 3.69
N PRO A 90 -2.63 7.05 3.05
CA PRO A 90 -3.82 7.52 3.75
C PRO A 90 -4.44 6.45 4.65
N ASN A 91 -4.45 6.70 5.96
CA ASN A 91 -5.03 5.77 6.92
C ASN A 91 -6.58 5.78 6.88
N LYS A 92 -7.21 6.93 6.61
CA LYS A 92 -8.67 7.09 6.70
C LYS A 92 -9.42 6.20 5.70
N THR A 93 -8.93 6.11 4.46
CA THR A 93 -9.54 5.27 3.42
C THR A 93 -9.37 3.78 3.69
N LEU A 94 -8.27 3.39 4.33
CA LEU A 94 -8.02 1.98 4.66
C LEU A 94 -8.91 1.47 5.80
N TYR A 95 -9.16 2.28 6.83
CA TYR A 95 -10.04 1.91 7.94
C TYR A 95 -11.53 2.02 7.59
N ARG A 96 -11.95 2.95 6.71
CA ARG A 96 -13.35 3.14 6.25
C ARG A 96 -14.35 3.06 7.42
N GLN A 97 -14.36 4.09 8.29
CA GLN A 97 -15.19 4.19 9.50
C GLN A 97 -15.08 3.01 10.50
N ALA A 98 -14.33 1.96 10.20
CA ALA A 98 -14.18 0.80 11.07
C ALA A 98 -13.21 1.09 12.22
N PRO A 99 -13.26 0.27 13.28
CA PRO A 99 -12.33 0.41 14.39
C PRO A 99 -10.89 0.22 13.90
N SER A 100 -9.93 0.77 14.64
CA SER A 100 -8.52 0.79 14.25
C SER A 100 -7.88 -0.61 14.15
N ASP A 101 -8.58 -1.67 14.49
CA ASP A 101 -8.14 -3.06 14.43
C ASP A 101 -8.34 -3.72 13.05
N ARG A 102 -9.14 -3.11 12.16
CA ARG A 102 -9.51 -3.70 10.87
C ARG A 102 -9.35 -2.75 9.70
N LEU A 103 -8.57 -3.15 8.70
CA LEU A 103 -8.49 -2.41 7.43
C LEU A 103 -9.60 -2.88 6.51
N SER A 104 -10.83 -2.39 6.72
CA SER A 104 -12.03 -2.84 5.99
C SER A 104 -11.85 -2.87 4.47
N ALA A 105 -11.14 -1.88 3.92
CA ALA A 105 -10.87 -1.84 2.49
C ALA A 105 -9.97 -3.00 2.00
N LEU A 106 -9.10 -3.53 2.87
CA LEU A 106 -8.33 -4.74 2.56
C LEU A 106 -9.18 -6.01 2.67
N HIS A 107 -10.17 -6.08 3.56
CA HIS A 107 -11.04 -7.26 3.68
C HIS A 107 -11.88 -7.49 2.43
N GLU A 108 -12.36 -6.41 1.81
CA GLU A 108 -13.18 -6.45 0.59
C GLU A 108 -12.40 -6.98 -0.64
N LEU A 109 -11.07 -6.79 -0.66
CA LEU A 109 -10.22 -7.22 -1.77
C LEU A 109 -9.89 -8.71 -1.69
N SER A 110 -10.21 -9.47 -2.74
CA SER A 110 -9.99 -10.92 -2.77
C SER A 110 -8.53 -11.28 -3.08
N CYS A 111 -8.01 -12.29 -2.39
CA CYS A 111 -6.70 -12.87 -2.74
C CYS A 111 -6.74 -13.76 -4.00
N ARG A 112 -7.93 -14.12 -4.51
CA ARG A 112 -8.11 -15.00 -5.67
C ARG A 112 -8.25 -14.23 -6.99
N ARG A 113 -8.56 -12.93 -6.93
CA ARG A 113 -8.83 -12.10 -8.11
C ARG A 113 -7.56 -11.35 -8.52
N GLU A 114 -7.16 -11.53 -9.76
CA GLU A 114 -6.00 -10.82 -10.32
C GLU A 114 -6.23 -9.29 -10.38
N SER A 115 -7.46 -8.85 -10.62
CA SER A 115 -7.83 -7.44 -10.62
C SER A 115 -7.51 -6.75 -9.30
N ASP A 116 -7.76 -7.44 -8.19
CA ASP A 116 -7.62 -6.90 -6.84
C ASP A 116 -6.13 -6.82 -6.45
N MET A 117 -5.34 -7.83 -6.87
CA MET A 117 -3.88 -7.79 -6.78
C MET A 117 -3.31 -6.60 -7.56
N ASN A 118 -3.75 -6.42 -8.81
CA ASN A 118 -3.27 -5.35 -9.67
C ASN A 118 -3.69 -3.98 -9.13
N ALA A 119 -4.89 -3.87 -8.56
CA ALA A 119 -5.36 -2.68 -7.88
C ALA A 119 -4.45 -2.29 -6.70
N LEU A 120 -4.09 -3.24 -5.83
CA LEU A 120 -3.17 -2.97 -4.71
C LEU A 120 -1.78 -2.51 -5.16
N LYS A 121 -1.24 -3.10 -6.22
CA LYS A 121 0.03 -2.65 -6.81
C LYS A 121 -0.08 -1.21 -7.34
N LEU A 122 -1.17 -0.89 -8.05
CA LEU A 122 -1.41 0.47 -8.53
C LEU A 122 -1.57 1.46 -7.39
N TYR A 123 -2.26 1.09 -6.32
CA TYR A 123 -2.44 1.96 -5.16
C TYR A 123 -1.10 2.31 -4.51
N LEU A 124 -0.22 1.32 -4.28
CA LEU A 124 1.13 1.57 -3.77
C LEU A 124 1.95 2.46 -4.71
N LEU A 125 1.85 2.22 -6.03
CA LEU A 125 2.51 3.05 -7.03
C LEU A 125 2.03 4.50 -6.97
N PHE A 126 0.72 4.73 -6.92
CA PHE A 126 0.18 6.08 -6.83
C PHE A 126 0.63 6.76 -5.55
N CYS A 127 0.61 6.08 -4.40
CA CYS A 127 1.11 6.63 -3.14
C CYS A 127 2.60 7.02 -3.23
N ALA A 128 3.41 6.25 -3.97
CA ALA A 128 4.83 6.53 -4.16
C ALA A 128 5.12 7.68 -5.14
N PHE A 129 4.28 7.86 -6.17
CA PHE A 129 4.44 8.89 -7.22
C PHE A 129 3.60 10.16 -6.98
N ARG A 130 2.90 10.23 -5.85
CA ARG A 130 2.04 11.35 -5.47
C ARG A 130 2.87 12.62 -5.26
N ASP A 131 2.43 13.71 -5.85
CA ASP A 131 2.94 15.03 -5.52
C ASP A 131 2.36 15.49 -4.16
N GLY A 132 3.25 15.91 -3.27
CA GLY A 132 2.90 16.39 -1.93
C GLY A 132 2.03 17.65 -1.94
N LYS A 133 2.07 18.46 -3.02
CA LYS A 133 1.25 19.68 -3.16
C LYS A 133 -0.15 19.39 -3.68
N THR A 134 -0.25 18.61 -4.75
CA THR A 134 -1.53 18.37 -5.46
C THR A 134 -2.27 17.13 -4.99
N ASN A 135 -1.65 16.31 -4.13
CA ASN A 135 -2.20 15.02 -3.68
C ASN A 135 -2.56 14.05 -4.83
N ALA A 136 -1.94 14.25 -5.99
CA ALA A 136 -2.23 13.47 -7.18
C ALA A 136 -0.97 12.79 -7.71
N ALA A 137 -1.15 11.58 -8.25
CA ALA A 137 -0.16 10.92 -9.07
C ALA A 137 -0.49 11.17 -10.55
N MET A 138 0.50 11.64 -11.31
CA MET A 138 0.39 11.83 -12.77
C MET A 138 1.31 10.83 -13.45
N ILE A 139 0.76 9.68 -13.85
CA ILE A 139 1.56 8.58 -14.42
C ILE A 139 0.82 7.92 -15.58
N GLY A 140 1.49 7.78 -16.72
CA GLY A 140 0.96 7.12 -17.91
C GLY A 140 0.98 5.58 -17.81
N TYR A 141 0.22 4.92 -18.68
CA TYR A 141 0.09 3.45 -18.69
C TYR A 141 1.42 2.73 -18.94
N GLU A 142 2.25 3.26 -19.84
CA GLU A 142 3.58 2.73 -20.11
C GLU A 142 4.45 2.69 -18.83
N ARG A 143 4.50 3.80 -18.08
CA ARG A 143 5.24 3.86 -16.82
C ARG A 143 4.65 2.95 -15.76
N ILE A 144 3.32 2.86 -15.69
CA ILE A 144 2.66 1.89 -14.80
C ILE A 144 3.13 0.48 -15.12
N TRP A 145 3.16 0.09 -16.40
CA TRP A 145 3.64 -1.23 -16.83
C TRP A 145 5.10 -1.45 -16.42
N ILE A 146 5.98 -0.47 -16.67
CA ILE A 146 7.41 -0.55 -16.28
C ILE A 146 7.57 -0.81 -14.77
N TYR A 147 6.86 -0.08 -13.92
CA TYR A 147 7.04 -0.20 -12.46
C TYR A 147 6.29 -1.38 -11.83
N THR A 148 5.19 -1.85 -12.41
CA THR A 148 4.30 -2.83 -11.77
C THR A 148 4.22 -4.17 -12.50
N GLY A 149 4.68 -4.21 -13.76
CA GLY A 149 4.51 -5.32 -14.68
C GLY A 149 3.06 -5.56 -15.10
N ILE A 150 2.11 -4.66 -14.78
CA ILE A 150 0.70 -4.83 -15.13
C ILE A 150 0.52 -4.52 -16.62
N PRO A 151 0.02 -5.48 -17.44
CA PRO A 151 -0.26 -5.22 -18.84
C PRO A 151 -1.32 -4.12 -19.00
N GLU A 152 -1.18 -3.26 -20.01
CA GLU A 152 -2.09 -2.12 -20.22
C GLU A 152 -3.56 -2.51 -20.26
N ALA A 153 -3.87 -3.64 -20.89
CA ALA A 153 -5.22 -4.20 -20.97
C ALA A 153 -5.86 -4.46 -19.59
N LYS A 154 -5.04 -4.67 -18.55
CA LYS A 154 -5.49 -4.92 -17.17
C LYS A 154 -5.47 -3.67 -16.28
N ILE A 155 -4.76 -2.60 -16.67
CA ILE A 155 -4.63 -1.36 -15.91
C ILE A 155 -6.01 -0.72 -15.69
N ARG A 156 -6.82 -0.60 -16.74
CA ARG A 156 -8.15 0.03 -16.64
C ARG A 156 -9.05 -0.70 -15.63
N ARG A 157 -9.04 -2.03 -15.64
CA ARG A 157 -9.83 -2.83 -14.69
C ARG A 157 -9.34 -2.64 -13.25
N ALA A 158 -8.03 -2.58 -13.03
CA ALA A 158 -7.46 -2.33 -11.71
C ALA A 158 -7.80 -0.91 -11.20
N ILE A 159 -7.80 0.10 -12.07
CA ILE A 159 -8.27 1.46 -11.74
C ILE A 159 -9.75 1.44 -11.33
N SER A 160 -10.61 0.73 -12.07
CA SER A 160 -12.03 0.61 -11.71
C SER A 160 -12.23 0.02 -10.31
N VAL A 161 -11.47 -1.01 -9.95
CA VAL A 161 -11.50 -1.59 -8.59
C VAL A 161 -11.10 -0.55 -7.54
N LEU A 162 -10.07 0.26 -7.80
CA LEU A 162 -9.65 1.32 -6.87
C LEU A 162 -10.69 2.41 -6.69
N ILE A 163 -11.38 2.81 -7.76
CA ILE A 163 -12.48 3.79 -7.69
C ILE A 163 -13.66 3.22 -6.92
N GLU A 164 -14.06 1.98 -7.21
CA GLU A 164 -15.17 1.28 -6.54
C GLU A 164 -14.93 1.16 -5.02
N HIS A 165 -13.69 0.91 -4.61
CA HIS A 165 -13.31 0.84 -3.20
C HIS A 165 -12.97 2.22 -2.59
N GLY A 166 -13.13 3.32 -3.34
CA GLY A 166 -12.91 4.68 -2.84
C GLY A 166 -11.46 4.97 -2.47
N PHE A 167 -10.49 4.28 -3.07
CA PHE A 167 -9.07 4.54 -2.86
C PHE A 167 -8.58 5.76 -3.64
N ILE A 168 -9.11 5.94 -4.85
CA ILE A 168 -8.71 7.01 -5.75
C ILE A 168 -9.91 7.64 -6.45
N GLN A 169 -9.72 8.86 -6.91
CA GLN A 169 -10.54 9.52 -7.92
C GLN A 169 -9.69 9.78 -9.16
N VAL A 170 -10.27 9.59 -10.34
CA VAL A 170 -9.60 9.91 -11.60
C VAL A 170 -10.18 11.20 -12.13
N ASP A 171 -9.36 12.24 -12.14
CA ASP A 171 -9.68 13.45 -12.87
C ASP A 171 -9.15 13.32 -14.29
N ARG A 172 -10.05 13.43 -15.26
CA ARG A 172 -9.68 13.59 -16.66
C ARG A 172 -9.87 15.06 -16.91
N ASP A 173 -8.78 15.83 -16.92
CA ASP A 173 -8.82 17.22 -17.37
C ASP A 173 -9.60 17.29 -18.68
N ARG A 174 -10.84 17.78 -18.61
CA ARG A 174 -11.69 18.03 -19.78
C ARG A 174 -11.41 19.39 -20.40
N SER A 175 -10.49 20.16 -19.83
CA SER A 175 -10.14 21.50 -20.29
C SER A 175 -8.68 21.56 -20.73
N SER A 176 -8.44 21.28 -22.02
CA SER A 176 -7.56 22.15 -22.78
C SER A 176 -7.84 21.97 -24.26
N ALA A 177 -8.06 23.08 -24.94
CA ALA A 177 -8.11 23.17 -26.40
C ALA A 177 -6.74 22.84 -27.06
N GLU A 178 -5.77 22.31 -26.31
CA GLU A 178 -4.47 21.88 -26.79
C GLU A 178 -4.37 20.35 -26.85
N LYS A 179 -4.16 19.84 -28.06
CA LYS A 179 -3.96 18.42 -28.40
C LYS A 179 -2.65 17.85 -27.83
N LYS A 180 -2.48 17.81 -26.51
CA LYS A 180 -1.44 17.01 -25.85
C LYS A 180 -2.11 15.97 -24.97
N ASN A 181 -1.79 14.70 -25.20
CA ASN A 181 -2.21 13.58 -24.36
C ASN A 181 -1.56 13.73 -22.98
N HIS A 182 -2.20 14.49 -22.08
CA HIS A 182 -1.77 14.55 -20.70
C HIS A 182 -2.08 13.21 -20.01
N PRO A 183 -1.14 12.66 -19.22
CA PRO A 183 -1.40 11.45 -18.45
C PRO A 183 -2.56 11.68 -17.48
N ASN A 184 -3.38 10.65 -17.24
CA ASN A 184 -4.49 10.74 -16.29
C ASN A 184 -3.99 11.23 -14.92
N ARG A 185 -4.81 12.06 -14.27
CA ARG A 185 -4.55 12.53 -12.91
C ARG A 185 -5.29 11.64 -11.91
N TYR A 186 -4.53 10.98 -11.03
CA TYR A 186 -5.05 10.07 -10.02
C TYR A 186 -4.96 10.73 -8.64
N GLU A 187 -6.08 11.20 -8.11
CA GLU A 187 -6.15 11.75 -6.75
C GLU A 187 -6.32 10.63 -5.73
N ILE A 188 -5.52 10.65 -4.67
CA ILE A 188 -5.61 9.65 -3.61
C ILE A 188 -6.53 10.18 -2.50
N LEU A 189 -7.55 9.39 -2.16
CA LEU A 189 -8.55 9.75 -1.16
C LEU A 189 -8.10 9.36 0.25
N GLY A 190 -8.54 10.14 1.25
CA GLY A 190 -8.37 9.82 2.68
C GLY A 190 -7.11 10.36 3.36
N LEU A 191 -6.42 11.33 2.76
CA LEU A 191 -5.31 12.07 3.37
C LEU A 191 -5.80 13.20 4.27
#